data_AF-A0A526SBR9-F1
#
_entry.id   AF-A0A526SBR9-F1
#
_cell.length_a   1.000
_cell.length_b   1.000
_cell.length_c   1.000
_cell.angle_alpha   90.00
_cell.angle_beta   90.00
_cell.angle_gamma   90.00
#
_symmetry.space_group_name_H-M   'P 1'
#
loop_
_entity.id
_entity.type
_entity.pdbx_description
1 polymer ?
#
loop_
_entity_poly.entity_id
_entity_poly.type
_entity_poly.pdbx_seq_one_letter_code
_entity_poly.pdbx_strand_id
1 'polypeptide(L)' 'MRGWEFLAEDEAIDAAIDKYGKDPTTSVAYCAFETLGDRGGPEHRFWFDLFLKLAKSDHVGWA' A
#
# COMPACT_ATOMS: atom_id res chain seq x y z
N MET A 1 -2.88 7.06 -16.24
CA MET A 1 -2.91 6.57 -14.85
C MET A 1 -2.07 7.55 -14.03
N ARG A 2 -2.63 8.18 -12.99
CA ARG A 2 -1.83 9.08 -12.13
C ARG A 2 -0.81 8.23 -11.37
N GLY A 3 0.40 8.75 -11.18
CA GLY A 3 1.40 8.10 -10.34
C GLY A 3 1.00 8.10 -8.87
N TRP A 4 1.63 7.24 -8.09
CA TRP A 4 1.45 7.13 -6.63
C TRP A 4 1.59 8.49 -5.91
N GLU A 5 2.40 9.40 -6.46
CA GLU A 5 2.69 10.76 -5.95
C GLU A 5 1.43 11.63 -5.80
N PHE A 6 0.36 11.30 -6.52
CA PHE A 6 -0.88 12.08 -6.57
C PHE A 6 -2.08 11.36 -5.95
N LEU A 7 -1.86 10.18 -5.37
CA LEU A 7 -2.93 9.39 -4.75
C LEU A 7 -3.08 9.79 -3.29
N ALA A 8 -4.32 10.07 -2.89
CA ALA A 8 -4.67 9.99 -1.48
C ALA A 8 -4.58 8.54 -0.98
N GLU A 9 -4.58 8.32 0.33
CA GLU A 9 -4.41 6.97 0.90
C GLU A 9 -5.52 6.00 0.47
N ASP A 10 -6.77 6.47 0.44
CA ASP A 10 -7.93 5.71 -0.02
C ASP A 10 -7.86 5.39 -1.52
N GLU A 11 -7.48 6.38 -2.34
CA GLU A 11 -7.28 6.18 -3.78
C GLU A 11 -6.13 5.19 -4.06
N ALA A 12 -5.08 5.21 -3.24
CA ALA A 12 -3.95 4.30 -3.34
C ALA A 12 -4.34 2.86 -2.96
N ILE A 13 -5.18 2.70 -1.94
CA ILE A 13 -5.75 1.41 -1.54
C ILE A 13 -6.62 0.85 -2.67
N ASP A 14 -7.55 1.64 -3.20
CA ASP A 14 -8.44 1.23 -4.29
C ASP A 14 -7.64 0.86 -5.54
N ALA A 15 -6.62 1.65 -5.89
CA ALA A 15 -5.75 1.34 -7.02
C ALA A 15 -4.95 0.05 -6.82
N ALA A 16 -4.48 -0.23 -5.60
CA ALA A 16 -3.79 -1.48 -5.28
C ALA A 16 -4.74 -2.68 -5.39
N ILE A 17 -5.98 -2.54 -4.88
CA ILE A 17 -7.01 -3.58 -4.95
C ILE A 17 -7.41 -3.84 -6.40
N ASP A 18 -7.64 -2.80 -7.20
CA ASP A 18 -7.95 -2.93 -8.63
C ASP A 18 -6.83 -3.65 -9.39
N LYS A 19 -5.57 -3.34 -9.05
CA LYS A 19 -4.40 -3.97 -9.66
C LYS A 19 -4.24 -5.46 -9.31
N TYR A 20 -4.45 -5.84 -8.04
CA TYR A 20 -4.11 -7.19 -7.56
C TYR A 20 -5.30 -8.08 -7.19
N GLY A 21 -6.49 -7.52 -7.02
CA GLY A 21 -7.70 -8.22 -6.64
C GLY A 21 -7.62 -8.93 -5.28
N LYS A 22 -6.87 -8.35 -4.32
CA LYS A 22 -6.72 -8.90 -2.95
C LYS A 22 -7.35 -7.96 -1.92
N ASP A 23 -7.33 -8.36 -0.66
CA ASP A 23 -7.67 -7.46 0.45
C ASP A 23 -6.75 -6.22 0.46
N PRO A 24 -7.17 -5.12 1.11
CA PRO A 24 -6.40 -3.87 1.12
C PRO A 24 -4.94 -4.06 1.56
N THR A 25 -4.72 -4.77 2.66
CA THR A 25 -3.39 -4.95 3.26
C THR A 25 -2.46 -5.74 2.34
N THR A 26 -2.93 -6.87 1.80
CA THR A 26 -2.14 -7.67 0.85
C THR A 26 -1.86 -6.92 -0.45
N SER A 27 -2.85 -6.19 -0.98
CA SER A 27 -2.70 -5.44 -2.23
C SER A 27 -1.64 -4.33 -2.09
N VAL A 28 -1.69 -3.56 -1.01
CA VAL A 28 -0.70 -2.50 -0.72
C VAL A 28 0.69 -3.10 -0.46
N ALA A 29 0.77 -4.27 0.20
CA ALA A 29 2.05 -4.96 0.39
C ALA A 29 2.73 -5.34 -0.95
N TYR A 30 1.95 -5.72 -1.97
CA TYR A 30 2.50 -6.01 -3.30
C TYR A 30 3.01 -4.77 -4.02
N CYS A 31 2.35 -3.61 -3.88
CA CYS A 31 2.89 -2.34 -4.38
C CYS A 31 4.25 -1.99 -3.73
N ALA A 32 4.38 -2.17 -2.41
CA ALA A 32 5.65 -1.97 -1.72
C ALA A 32 6.73 -2.97 -2.19
N PHE A 33 6.34 -4.20 -2.50
CA PHE A 33 7.26 -5.23 -2.99
C PHE A 33 7.78 -4.94 -4.42
N GLU A 34 6.95 -4.43 -5.32
CA GLU A 34 7.40 -4.06 -6.68
C GLU A 34 8.46 -2.95 -6.67
N THR A 35 8.39 -2.07 -5.68
CA THR A 35 9.27 -0.89 -5.56
C THR A 35 10.53 -1.20 -4.75
N LEU A 36 10.74 -2.46 -4.36
CA LEU A 36 11.89 -2.92 -3.58
C LEU A 36 13.23 -2.75 -4.31
N GLY A 37 13.23 -2.67 -5.64
CA GLY A 37 14.42 -2.37 -6.43
C GLY A 37 15.01 -0.99 -6.12
N ASP A 38 14.16 -0.04 -5.73
CA ASP A 38 14.54 1.26 -5.17
C ASP A 38 14.14 1.30 -3.69
N ARG A 39 14.64 0.33 -2.92
CA ARG A 39 14.31 0.18 -1.50
C ARG A 39 14.65 1.48 -0.76
N GLY A 40 13.64 2.09 -0.18
CA GLY A 40 13.77 3.36 0.54
C GLY A 40 13.64 4.60 -0.35
N GLY A 41 13.38 4.43 -1.64
CA GLY A 41 12.89 5.47 -2.53
C GLY A 41 11.51 5.98 -2.12
N PRO A 42 11.10 7.16 -2.64
CA PRO A 42 9.85 7.81 -2.25
C PRO A 42 8.61 6.92 -2.43
N GLU A 43 8.54 6.21 -3.55
CA GLU A 43 7.44 5.30 -3.86
C GLU A 43 7.37 4.11 -2.91
N HIS A 44 8.53 3.46 -2.68
CA HIS A 44 8.61 2.35 -1.74
C HIS A 44 8.20 2.79 -0.34
N ARG A 45 8.66 3.95 0.14
CA ARG A 45 8.28 4.47 1.45
C ARG A 45 6.79 4.74 1.53
N PHE A 46 6.21 5.37 0.51
CA PHE A 46 4.77 5.63 0.44
C PHE A 46 3.95 4.34 0.62
N TRP A 47 4.22 3.32 -0.20
CA TRP A 47 3.49 2.06 -0.13
C TRP A 47 3.76 1.27 1.16
N PHE A 48 5.00 1.29 1.64
CA PHE A 48 5.37 0.59 2.87
C PHE A 48 4.75 1.23 4.12
N ASP A 49 4.73 2.56 4.20
CA ASP A 49 4.09 3.27 5.32
C ASP A 49 2.57 3.05 5.33
N LEU A 50 1.95 3.02 4.14
CA LEU A 50 0.52 2.71 4.00
C LEU A 50 0.22 1.25 4.43
N PHE A 51 1.06 0.29 4.03
CA PHE A 51 0.96 -1.09 4.49
C PHE A 51 1.02 -1.17 6.03
N LEU A 52 1.97 -0.47 6.66
CA LEU A 52 2.10 -0.48 8.12
C LEU A 52 0.88 0.12 8.82
N LYS A 53 0.25 1.14 8.24
CA LYS A 53 -1.01 1.71 8.77
C LYS A 53 -2.14 0.69 8.73
N LEU A 54 -2.32 0.02 7.59
CA LEU A 54 -3.36 -1.00 7.42
C LEU A 54 -3.15 -2.20 8.33
N ALA A 55 -1.94 -2.77 8.35
CA ALA A 55 -1.62 -3.90 9.21
C ALA A 55 -1.87 -3.59 10.69
N LYS A 56 -1.53 -2.37 11.15
CA LYS A 56 -1.82 -1.95 12.53
C LYS A 56 -3.31 -1.81 12.80
N SER A 57 -4.09 -1.28 11.86
CA SER A 57 -5.55 -1.15 11.99
C SER A 57 -6.23 -2.52 12.06
N ASP A 58 -5.81 -3.48 11.24
CA ASP A 58 -6.33 -4.86 11.26
C ASP A 58 -6.03 -5.57 12.59
N HIS A 59 -4.91 -5.22 13.23
CA HIS A 59 -4.53 -5.77 14.54
C HIS A 59 -5.33 -5.23 15.74
N VAL A 60 -6.10 -4.13 15.60
CA VAL A 60 -6.93 -3.59 16.70
C VAL A 60 -8.18 -4.45 16.97
N GLY A 61 -8.48 -5.43 16.11
CA GLY A 61 -9.66 -6.31 16.23
C GLY A 61 -9.49 -7.61 17.02
N TRP A 62 -8.32 -7.89 17.62
CA TRP A 62 -8.08 -9.10 18.42
C TRP A 62 -8.10 -8.82 19.93
N ALA A 63 -9.24 -8.36 20.44
CA ALA A 63 -9.55 -8.31 21.87
C ALA A 63 -10.63 -9.34 22.23
#